data_AF-A0A1Q9PDZ8-F1
#
_entry.id   AF-A0A1Q9PDZ8-F1
#
_cell.length_a   1.000
_cell.length_b   1.000
_cell.length_c   1.000
_cell.angle_alpha   90.00
_cell.angle_beta   90.00
_cell.angle_gamma   90.00
#
_symmetry.space_group_name_H-M   'P 1'
#
loop_
_entity.id
_entity.type
_entity.pdbx_description
1 polymer ?
#
loop_
_entity_poly.entity_id
_entity_poly.type
_entity_poly.pdbx_seq_one_letter_code
_entity_poly.pdbx_strand_id
1 'polypeptide(L)'
;MSDNDMGKFDKRIDKERIREKDIDSLKVIESVFDFQTRMLIVKLMNNDIIKDIGFCVSTGKEANVYHGFGYENEELAIKIYRTTTAEFKRNWMYVEGDPRFKGYKKGTYSFIYT
;
A
#
# COMPACT_ATOMS: atom_id res chain seq x y z
N MET A 1 36.35 12.77 15.29
CA MET A 1 35.22 12.45 14.38
C MET A 1 34.18 13.53 14.58
N SER A 2 33.69 14.15 13.51
CA SER A 2 32.81 15.32 13.62
C SER A 2 31.37 14.89 13.92
N ASP A 3 30.61 15.68 14.66
CA ASP A 3 29.20 15.39 15.00
C ASP A 3 28.31 15.18 13.75
N ASN A 4 28.74 15.70 12.61
CA ASN A 4 28.06 15.58 11.32
C ASN A 4 28.22 14.18 10.68
N ASP A 5 29.27 13.44 11.07
CA ASP A 5 29.50 12.06 10.60
C ASP A 5 28.63 11.06 11.37
N MET A 6 28.36 11.33 12.65
CA MET A 6 27.52 10.49 13.51
C MET A 6 26.06 10.49 13.05
N GLY A 7 25.51 11.67 12.73
CA GLY A 7 24.13 11.80 12.22
C GLY A 7 23.89 11.19 10.84
N LYS A 8 24.93 11.03 10.01
CA LYS A 8 24.85 10.30 8.73
C LYS A 8 24.97 8.79 8.93
N PHE A 9 25.71 8.36 9.94
CA PHE A 9 25.83 6.95 10.33
C PHE A 9 24.53 6.43 10.93
N ASP A 10 23.91 7.19 11.84
CA ASP A 10 22.61 6.84 12.43
C ASP A 10 21.51 6.76 11.38
N LYS A 11 21.47 7.69 10.42
CA LYS A 11 20.50 7.62 9.30
C LYS A 11 20.72 6.42 8.38
N ARG A 12 21.95 5.92 8.22
CA ARG A 12 22.23 4.69 7.48
C ARG A 12 21.84 3.45 8.27
N ILE A 13 22.13 3.43 9.56
CA ILE A 13 21.78 2.32 10.46
C ILE A 13 20.27 2.22 10.66
N ASP A 14 19.53 3.33 10.74
CA ASP A 14 18.07 3.29 10.79
C ASP A 14 17.44 2.86 9.46
N LYS A 15 18.12 3.10 8.33
CA LYS A 15 17.73 2.58 7.01
C LYS A 15 18.02 1.09 6.83
N GLU A 16 18.97 0.54 7.60
CA GLU A 16 19.33 -0.89 7.65
C GLU A 16 18.64 -1.67 8.79
N ARG A 17 18.07 -0.97 9.78
CA ARG A 17 17.24 -1.56 10.85
C ARG A 17 15.86 -1.88 10.31
N ILE A 18 15.80 -2.90 9.47
CA ILE A 18 14.61 -3.74 9.32
C ILE A 18 14.39 -4.33 10.72
N ARG A 19 13.47 -3.75 11.50
CA ARG A 19 13.12 -4.26 12.83
C ARG A 19 12.43 -5.61 12.63
N GLU A 20 12.47 -6.51 13.61
CA GLU A 20 11.77 -7.81 13.52
C GLU A 20 10.28 -7.65 13.15
N LYS A 21 9.65 -6.54 13.54
CA LYS A 21 8.30 -6.15 13.10
C LYS A 21 8.18 -6.00 11.58
N ASP A 22 9.14 -5.35 10.94
CA ASP A 22 9.15 -5.15 9.49
C ASP A 22 9.28 -6.50 8.77
N ILE A 23 10.02 -7.46 9.34
CA ILE A 23 10.14 -8.81 8.79
C ILE A 23 8.80 -9.55 8.82
N ASP A 24 8.05 -9.46 9.92
CA ASP A 24 6.74 -10.10 10.03
C ASP A 24 5.69 -9.40 9.18
N SER A 25 5.69 -8.06 9.12
CA SER A 25 4.89 -7.30 8.16
C SER A 25 5.20 -7.71 6.72
N LEU A 26 6.47 -7.87 6.36
CA LEU A 26 6.90 -8.31 5.04
C LEU A 26 6.46 -9.75 4.72
N LYS A 27 6.51 -10.68 5.67
CA LYS A 27 6.01 -12.06 5.48
C LYS A 27 4.49 -12.12 5.30
N VAL A 28 3.75 -11.30 6.03
CA VAL A 28 2.29 -11.17 5.86
C VAL A 28 2.00 -10.56 4.48
N ILE A 29 2.75 -9.53 4.08
CA ILE A 29 2.65 -8.95 2.74
C ILE A 29 2.92 -10.00 1.65
N GLU A 30 3.96 -10.84 1.83
CA GLU A 30 4.35 -11.89 0.89
C GLU A 30 3.32 -13.02 0.74
N SER A 31 2.61 -13.38 1.82
CA SER A 31 1.64 -14.48 1.81
C SER A 31 0.22 -14.07 1.42
N VAL A 32 -0.14 -12.79 1.62
CA VAL A 32 -1.52 -12.31 1.46
C VAL A 32 -1.73 -11.53 0.16
N PHE A 33 -0.72 -10.79 -0.31
CA PHE A 33 -0.86 -9.95 -1.50
C PHE A 33 -0.28 -10.62 -2.75
N ASP A 34 -0.89 -10.32 -3.90
CA ASP A 34 -0.34 -10.70 -5.19
C ASP A 34 0.94 -9.90 -5.51
N PHE A 35 1.74 -10.40 -6.46
CA PHE A 35 3.02 -9.83 -6.81
C PHE A 35 2.95 -8.33 -7.18
N GLN A 36 1.89 -7.91 -7.88
CA GLN A 36 1.75 -6.51 -8.31
C GLN A 36 1.50 -5.58 -7.13
N THR A 37 0.58 -5.96 -6.23
CA THR A 37 0.30 -5.21 -5.00
C THR A 37 1.54 -5.13 -4.11
N ARG A 38 2.29 -6.23 -3.97
CA ARG A 38 3.55 -6.23 -3.22
C ARG A 38 4.56 -5.21 -3.79
N MET A 39 4.74 -5.19 -5.11
CA MET A 39 5.67 -4.25 -5.74
C MET A 39 5.24 -2.79 -5.55
N LEU A 40 3.93 -2.53 -5.58
CA LEU A 40 3.37 -1.20 -5.32
C LEU A 40 3.66 -0.75 -3.88
N ILE A 41 3.43 -1.63 -2.90
CA ILE A 41 3.72 -1.34 -1.49
C ILE A 41 5.20 -1.01 -1.30
N VAL A 42 6.10 -1.84 -1.83
CA VAL A 42 7.56 -1.58 -1.75
C VAL A 42 7.91 -0.22 -2.37
N LYS A 43 7.28 0.14 -3.50
CA LYS A 43 7.48 1.45 -4.12
C LYS A 43 6.99 2.60 -3.22
N LEU A 44 5.86 2.44 -2.54
CA LEU A 44 5.34 3.44 -1.60
C LEU A 44 6.24 3.58 -0.35
N MET A 45 6.81 2.48 0.13
CA MET A 45 7.80 2.51 1.20
C MET A 45 9.09 3.20 0.75
N ASN A 46 9.62 2.87 -0.42
CA ASN A 46 10.83 3.51 -0.96
C ASN A 46 10.67 5.02 -1.22
N ASN A 47 9.44 5.49 -1.39
CA ASN A 47 9.10 6.91 -1.56
C ASN A 47 8.79 7.62 -0.23
N ASP A 48 9.07 6.97 0.89
CA ASP A 48 8.81 7.47 2.23
C ASP A 48 7.32 7.82 2.52
N ILE A 49 6.37 7.12 1.87
CA ILE A 49 4.93 7.33 2.06
C ILE A 49 4.37 6.40 3.14
N ILE A 50 4.74 5.12 3.11
CA ILE A 50 4.30 4.11 4.08
C ILE A 50 5.54 3.57 4.76
N LYS A 51 5.62 3.71 6.08
CA LYS A 51 6.71 3.16 6.89
C LYS A 51 6.47 1.70 7.23
N ASP A 52 5.25 1.36 7.64
CA ASP A 52 4.89 0.00 8.05
C ASP A 52 3.41 -0.29 7.72
N ILE A 53 3.12 -1.56 7.45
CA ILE A 53 1.75 -2.09 7.26
C ILE A 53 1.50 -3.09 8.38
N GLY A 54 0.50 -2.79 9.20
CA GLY A 54 0.05 -3.63 10.30
C GLY A 54 -1.09 -4.57 9.90
N PHE A 55 -1.97 -4.82 10.88
CA PHE A 55 -3.05 -5.79 10.76
C PHE A 55 -4.17 -5.34 9.82
N CYS A 56 -4.90 -6.31 9.27
CA CYS A 56 -6.12 -6.07 8.53
C CYS A 56 -7.22 -5.56 9.48
N VAL A 57 -7.72 -4.36 9.22
CA VAL A 57 -8.82 -3.73 9.98
C VAL A 57 -10.17 -4.22 9.47
N SER A 58 -10.31 -4.36 8.15
CA SER A 58 -11.56 -4.78 7.53
C SER A 58 -11.33 -5.59 6.27
N THR A 59 -12.05 -6.69 6.14
CA THR A 59 -12.10 -7.49 4.91
C THR A 59 -13.39 -7.20 4.17
N GLY A 60 -13.28 -6.88 2.89
CA GLY A 60 -14.41 -6.57 2.04
C GLY A 60 -14.38 -7.35 0.74
N LYS A 61 -15.51 -7.35 0.06
CA LYS A 61 -15.67 -8.00 -1.26
C LYS A 61 -14.80 -7.35 -2.34
N GLU A 62 -14.64 -6.04 -2.26
CA GLU A 62 -13.94 -5.23 -3.28
C GLU A 62 -12.54 -4.81 -2.84
N ALA A 63 -12.33 -4.65 -1.54
CA ALA A 63 -11.08 -4.18 -0.97
C ALA A 63 -10.94 -4.68 0.46
N ASN A 64 -9.71 -4.80 0.91
CA ASN A 64 -9.38 -4.93 2.32
C ASN A 64 -8.77 -3.59 2.81
N VAL A 65 -8.95 -3.27 4.08
CA VAL A 65 -8.35 -2.09 4.72
C VAL A 65 -7.37 -2.57 5.78
N TYR A 66 -6.15 -2.05 5.73
CA TYR A 66 -5.08 -2.35 6.67
C TYR A 66 -4.75 -1.11 7.47
N HIS A 67 -4.37 -1.30 8.73
CA HIS A 67 -3.73 -0.27 9.52
C HIS A 67 -2.26 -0.16 9.08
N GLY A 68 -1.69 1.04 9.11
CA GLY A 68 -0.28 1.26 8.83
C GLY A 68 0.22 2.55 9.46
N PHE A 69 1.50 2.81 9.30
CA PHE A 69 2.14 4.04 9.76
C PHE A 69 2.87 4.72 8.61
N GLY A 70 2.86 6.05 8.59
CA GLY A 70 3.79 6.85 7.80
C GLY A 70 5.10 7.12 8.53
N TYR A 71 5.97 7.93 7.92
CA TYR A 71 7.32 8.18 8.42
C TYR A 71 7.35 9.11 9.63
N GLU A 72 6.35 9.99 9.75
CA GLU A 72 6.15 10.90 10.89
C GLU A 72 5.35 10.23 12.02
N ASN A 73 5.18 8.90 11.96
CA ASN A 73 4.37 8.07 12.87
C ASN A 73 2.87 8.44 12.88
N GLU A 74 2.38 9.03 11.80
CA GLU A 74 0.96 9.19 11.55
C GLU A 74 0.31 7.84 11.23
N GLU A 75 -0.91 7.62 11.75
CA GLU A 75 -1.70 6.42 11.43
C GLU A 75 -2.31 6.54 10.04
N LEU A 76 -2.20 5.46 9.25
CA LEU A 76 -2.70 5.36 7.89
C LEU A 76 -3.73 4.24 7.76
N ALA A 77 -4.82 4.54 7.06
CA ALA A 77 -5.75 3.53 6.56
C ALA A 77 -5.36 3.16 5.12
N ILE A 78 -4.79 1.98 4.94
CA ILE A 78 -4.28 1.49 3.65
C ILE A 78 -5.35 0.60 3.02
N LYS A 79 -6.11 1.16 2.08
CA LYS A 79 -7.17 0.43 1.36
C LYS A 79 -6.62 -0.19 0.07
N ILE A 80 -6.64 -1.53 0.02
CA ILE A 80 -6.14 -2.30 -1.12
C ILE A 80 -7.32 -2.94 -1.84
N TYR A 81 -7.56 -2.51 -3.07
CA TYR A 81 -8.61 -3.06 -3.93
C TYR A 81 -8.18 -4.39 -4.55
N ARG A 82 -9.09 -5.37 -4.54
CA ARG A 82 -8.86 -6.68 -5.17
C ARG A 82 -8.99 -6.53 -6.68
N THR A 83 -7.95 -6.91 -7.41
CA THR A 83 -7.91 -6.81 -8.88
C THR A 83 -8.32 -8.11 -9.56
N THR A 84 -7.97 -9.27 -8.98
CA THR A 84 -8.19 -10.60 -9.57
C THR A 84 -9.46 -11.30 -9.10
N THR A 85 -9.87 -11.10 -7.84
CA THR A 85 -11.01 -11.79 -7.19
C THR A 85 -12.22 -10.90 -6.93
N ALA A 86 -12.27 -9.70 -7.51
CA ALA A 86 -13.43 -8.82 -7.37
C ALA A 86 -14.66 -9.46 -8.03
N GLU A 87 -15.46 -10.15 -7.23
CA GLU A 87 -16.77 -10.70 -7.60
C GLU A 87 -17.79 -9.60 -7.98
N PHE A 88 -17.47 -8.32 -7.75
CA PHE A 88 -18.36 -7.21 -8.03
C PHE A 88 -18.16 -6.67 -9.46
N LYS A 89 -18.84 -7.31 -10.42
CA LYS A 89 -18.83 -6.94 -11.84
C LYS A 89 -19.71 -5.72 -12.20
N ARG A 90 -20.24 -4.98 -11.22
CA ARG A 90 -21.23 -3.88 -11.42
C ARG A 90 -20.77 -2.48 -11.00
N ASN A 91 -19.51 -2.31 -10.60
CA ASN A 91 -18.90 -1.01 -10.29
C ASN A 91 -19.10 0.04 -11.39
N TRP A 92 -19.11 -0.37 -12.67
CA TRP A 92 -19.43 0.51 -13.81
C TRP A 92 -20.74 1.30 -13.65
N MET A 93 -21.76 0.74 -13.01
CA MET A 93 -23.05 1.40 -12.86
C MET A 93 -23.00 2.63 -11.95
N TYR A 94 -22.03 2.70 -11.02
CA TYR A 94 -21.91 3.83 -10.09
C TYR A 94 -21.16 5.03 -10.69
N VAL A 95 -20.49 4.82 -11.82
CA VAL A 95 -19.67 5.83 -12.51
C VAL A 95 -20.20 6.12 -13.91
N GLU A 96 -21.24 5.41 -14.34
CA GLU A 96 -21.93 5.67 -15.59
C GLU A 96 -22.55 7.06 -15.56
N GLY A 97 -22.21 7.89 -16.54
CA GLY A 97 -22.65 9.28 -16.63
C GLY A 97 -21.77 10.29 -15.89
N ASP A 98 -20.76 9.85 -15.12
CA ASP A 98 -19.82 10.76 -14.48
C ASP A 98 -18.77 11.27 -15.49
N PRO A 99 -18.68 12.60 -15.73
CA PRO A 99 -17.73 13.17 -16.68
C PRO A 99 -16.26 12.85 -16.39
N ARG A 100 -15.89 12.59 -15.12
CA ARG A 100 -14.51 12.25 -14.73
C ARG A 100 -14.06 10.91 -15.31
N PHE A 101 -15.01 10.03 -15.60
CA PHE A 101 -14.75 8.70 -16.15
C PHE A 101 -15.06 8.61 -17.64
N LYS A 102 -15.24 9.77 -18.31
CA LYS A 102 -15.49 9.84 -19.75
C LYS A 102 -14.22 9.43 -20.52
N GLY A 103 -14.21 8.21 -21.05
CA GLY A 103 -13.09 7.64 -21.81
C GLY A 103 -12.48 6.37 -21.20
N TYR A 104 -12.87 6.01 -19.97
CA TYR A 104 -12.43 4.76 -19.35
C TYR A 104 -13.16 3.57 -19.96
N LYS A 105 -12.41 2.50 -20.28
CA LYS A 105 -13.00 1.24 -20.76
C LYS A 105 -13.84 0.60 -19.66
N LYS A 106 -14.91 -0.12 -20.01
CA LYS A 106 -15.71 -0.86 -19.03
C LYS A 106 -14.87 -2.00 -18.40
N GLY A 107 -14.69 -1.98 -17.08
CA GLY A 107 -14.00 -3.05 -16.35
C GLY A 107 -13.34 -2.56 -15.06
N THR A 108 -13.07 -3.45 -14.11
CA THR A 108 -12.48 -3.07 -12.82
C THR A 108 -11.04 -2.55 -12.94
N TYR A 109 -10.27 -3.07 -13.89
CA TYR A 109 -8.87 -2.69 -14.10
C TYR A 109 -8.68 -1.25 -14.56
N SER A 110 -9.58 -0.72 -15.40
CA SER A 110 -9.49 0.67 -15.88
C SER A 110 -9.76 1.69 -14.77
N PHE A 111 -10.53 1.31 -13.75
CA PHE A 111 -10.79 2.18 -12.60
C PHE A 111 -9.67 2.18 -11.56
N ILE A 112 -8.90 1.09 -11.47
CA ILE A 112 -7.84 0.91 -10.46
C ILE A 112 -6.48 1.37 -11.01
N TYR A 113 -6.19 1.08 -12.28
CA TYR A 113 -4.95 1.47 -12.94
C TYR A 113 -5.26 2.57 -13.96
N THR A 114 -5.12 3.82 -13.52
CA THR A 114 -5.11 5.02 -14.39
C THR A 114 -3.68 5.47 -14.62
#